data_AF-A0A4R4ZA41-F1
#
_entry.id   AF-A0A4R4ZA41-F1
#
_cell.length_a   1.000
_cell.length_b   1.000
_cell.length_c   1.000
_cell.angle_alpha   90.00
_cell.angle_beta   90.00
_cell.angle_gamma   90.00
#
_symmetry.space_group_name_H-M   'P 1'
#
loop_
_entity.id
_entity.type
_entity.pdbx_description
1 polymer ?
#
loop_
_entity_poly.entity_id
_entity_poly.type
_entity_poly.pdbx_seq_one_letter_code
_entity_poly.pdbx_strand_id
1 'polypeptide(L)'
;MADYDIPDDLLQLKVDFLAAMARCEEIAKRLPSAVAVLAQEAEPDPALQAEYDQERARRLDIVVRIYRHPWWETVKETRHQADMALLAAAKEALARQES
;
A
#
# COMPACT_ATOMS: atom_id res chain seq x y z
N MET A 1 22.69 5.26 -4.86
CA MET A 1 21.83 4.63 -3.83
C MET A 1 22.64 3.51 -3.21
N ALA A 2 22.56 3.31 -1.89
CA ALA A 2 23.16 2.11 -1.30
C ALA A 2 22.47 0.89 -1.90
N ASP A 3 23.25 -0.06 -2.41
CA ASP A 3 22.74 -1.32 -2.94
C ASP A 3 22.41 -2.20 -1.73
N TYR A 4 21.13 -2.40 -1.49
CA TYR A 4 20.65 -3.22 -0.40
C TYR A 4 20.25 -4.58 -0.96
N ASP A 5 20.72 -5.66 -0.34
CA ASP A 5 20.23 -7.01 -0.62
C ASP A 5 18.82 -7.16 0.00
N ILE A 6 17.83 -6.60 -0.69
CA ILE A 6 16.42 -6.61 -0.30
C ILE A 6 15.86 -8.02 -0.57
N PRO A 7 15.28 -8.70 0.44
CA PRO A 7 14.64 -9.99 0.24
C PRO A 7 13.44 -9.90 -0.71
N ASP A 8 13.30 -10.88 -1.60
CA ASP A 8 12.22 -10.93 -2.60
C ASP A 8 10.82 -10.91 -1.97
N ASP A 9 10.65 -11.55 -0.81
CA ASP A 9 9.37 -11.56 -0.09
C ASP A 9 9.05 -10.19 0.51
N LEU A 10 10.03 -9.47 1.04
CA LEU A 10 9.87 -8.09 1.50
C LEU A 10 9.60 -7.13 0.33
N LEU A 11 10.27 -7.33 -0.81
CA LEU A 11 9.99 -6.61 -2.03
C LEU A 11 8.55 -6.84 -2.49
N GLN A 12 8.11 -8.10 -2.54
CA GLN A 12 6.74 -8.46 -2.91
C GLN A 12 5.72 -7.84 -1.97
N LEU A 13 5.97 -7.83 -0.65
CA LEU A 13 5.10 -7.14 0.30
C LEU A 13 4.97 -5.64 -0.01
N LYS A 14 6.06 -4.96 -0.40
CA LYS A 14 6.00 -3.54 -0.77
C LYS A 14 5.27 -3.32 -2.10
N VAL A 15 5.41 -4.23 -3.06
CA VAL A 15 4.62 -4.21 -4.31
C VAL A 15 3.13 -4.38 -4.00
N ASP A 16 2.77 -5.38 -3.20
CA ASP A 16 1.39 -5.64 -2.78
C ASP A 16 0.79 -4.45 -2.03
N PHE A 17 1.60 -3.77 -1.20
CA PHE A 17 1.19 -2.54 -0.52
C PHE A 17 0.84 -1.43 -1.52
N LEU A 18 1.69 -1.21 -2.53
CA LEU A 18 1.44 -0.19 -3.56
C LEU A 18 0.18 -0.51 -4.37
N ALA A 19 -0.02 -1.77 -4.74
CA ALA A 19 -1.22 -2.22 -5.44
C ALA A 19 -2.50 -2.03 -4.59
N ALA A 20 -2.47 -2.43 -3.32
CA ALA A 20 -3.61 -2.24 -2.40
C ALA A 20 -3.89 -0.75 -2.16
N MET A 21 -2.86 0.10 -2.10
CA MET A 21 -3.00 1.55 -1.99
C MET A 21 -3.67 2.14 -3.24
N ALA A 22 -3.21 1.78 -4.44
CA ALA A 22 -3.83 2.20 -5.69
C ALA A 22 -5.30 1.76 -5.76
N ARG A 23 -5.61 0.53 -5.35
CA ARG A 23 -6.99 0.03 -5.32
C ARG A 23 -7.88 0.82 -4.37
N CYS A 24 -7.40 1.13 -3.17
CA CYS A 24 -8.11 2.02 -2.24
C CYS A 24 -8.40 3.39 -2.86
N GLU A 25 -7.45 3.97 -3.59
CA GLU A 25 -7.64 5.27 -4.26
C GLU A 25 -8.67 5.21 -5.39
N GLU A 26 -8.69 4.12 -6.18
CA GLU A 26 -9.70 3.89 -7.21
C GLU A 26 -11.12 3.79 -6.63
N ILE A 27 -11.28 3.04 -5.54
CA ILE A 27 -12.56 2.89 -4.86
C ILE A 27 -12.98 4.21 -4.22
N ALA A 28 -12.05 4.93 -3.57
CA ALA A 28 -12.33 6.21 -2.93
C ALA A 28 -12.82 7.28 -3.91
N LYS A 29 -12.33 7.27 -5.16
CA LYS A 29 -12.81 8.18 -6.23
C LYS A 29 -14.26 7.94 -6.62
N ARG A 30 -14.78 6.73 -6.39
CA ARG A 30 -16.16 6.34 -6.69
C ARG A 30 -17.09 6.52 -5.49
N LEU A 31 -16.55 6.61 -4.28
CA LEU A 31 -17.34 6.83 -3.07
C LEU A 31 -17.91 8.26 -3.05
N PRO A 32 -19.18 8.43 -2.68
CA PRO A 32 -19.73 9.74 -2.37
C PRO A 32 -18.91 10.42 -1.28
N SER A 33 -18.73 11.73 -1.37
CA SER A 33 -18.08 12.47 -0.28
C SER A 33 -18.94 12.40 0.98
N ALA A 34 -18.30 12.29 2.15
CA ALA A 34 -19.02 12.27 3.42
C ALA A 34 -19.90 13.51 3.63
N VAL A 35 -19.46 14.66 3.10
CA VAL A 35 -20.22 15.92 3.11
C VAL A 35 -21.51 15.79 2.30
N ALA A 36 -21.44 15.25 1.08
CA ALA A 36 -22.61 15.07 0.21
C ALA A 36 -23.62 14.07 0.82
N VAL A 37 -23.14 13.01 1.48
CA VAL A 37 -24.02 12.07 2.18
C VAL A 37 -24.72 12.73 3.38
N LEU A 38 -23.98 13.50 4.19
CA LEU A 38 -24.55 14.22 5.33
C LEU A 38 -25.54 15.31 4.91
N ALA A 39 -25.30 15.95 3.76
CA ALA A 39 -26.20 16.94 3.17
C ALA A 39 -27.40 16.31 2.43
N GLN A 40 -27.49 14.98 2.35
CA GLN A 40 -28.49 14.24 1.56
C GLN A 40 -28.45 14.54 0.05
N GLU A 41 -27.29 14.99 -0.45
CA GLU A 41 -27.03 15.26 -1.87
C GLU A 41 -26.56 14.01 -2.63
N ALA A 42 -26.16 12.96 -1.90
CA ALA A 42 -25.81 11.65 -2.44
C ALA A 42 -26.25 10.55 -1.48
N GLU A 43 -26.61 9.39 -2.03
CA GLU A 43 -26.88 8.19 -1.25
C GLU A 43 -25.58 7.46 -0.91
N PRO A 44 -25.44 6.89 0.30
CA PRO A 44 -24.32 6.02 0.61
C PRO A 44 -24.35 4.77 -0.28
N ASP A 45 -23.17 4.27 -0.65
CA ASP A 45 -23.01 2.98 -1.35
C ASP A 45 -22.34 1.96 -0.39
N PRO A 46 -23.13 1.13 0.32
CA PRO A 46 -22.60 0.18 1.29
C PRO A 46 -21.71 -0.90 0.66
N ALA A 47 -21.95 -1.26 -0.60
CA ALA A 47 -21.16 -2.28 -1.28
C ALA A 47 -19.76 -1.75 -1.60
N LEU A 48 -19.69 -0.51 -2.12
CA LEU A 48 -18.43 0.15 -2.39
C LEU A 48 -17.67 0.51 -1.10
N GLN A 49 -18.40 0.88 -0.04
CA GLN A 49 -17.81 1.12 1.27
C GLN A 49 -17.19 -0.17 1.85
N ALA A 50 -17.89 -1.31 1.73
CA ALA A 50 -17.35 -2.59 2.16
C ALA A 50 -16.11 -3.02 1.35
N GLU A 51 -16.11 -2.78 0.03
CA GLU A 51 -14.94 -3.03 -0.83
C GLU A 51 -13.74 -2.17 -0.40
N TYR A 52 -13.96 -0.89 -0.12
CA TYR A 52 -12.93 0.02 0.39
C TYR A 52 -12.35 -0.46 1.72
N ASP A 53 -13.21 -0.86 2.66
CA ASP A 53 -12.78 -1.29 3.99
C ASP A 53 -11.97 -2.60 3.93
N GLN A 54 -12.31 -3.51 3.01
CA GLN A 54 -11.54 -4.73 2.76
C GLN A 54 -10.13 -4.42 2.23
N GLU A 55 -10.01 -3.57 1.21
CA GLU A 55 -8.70 -3.20 0.66
C GLU A 55 -7.87 -2.38 1.65
N ARG A 56 -8.52 -1.53 2.46
CA ARG A 56 -7.86 -0.82 3.56
C ARG A 56 -7.34 -1.79 4.61
N ALA A 57 -8.10 -2.82 4.98
CA ALA A 57 -7.67 -3.85 5.92
C ALA A 57 -6.48 -4.65 5.37
N ARG A 58 -6.54 -5.05 4.09
CA ARG A 58 -5.43 -5.71 3.39
C ARG A 58 -4.17 -4.85 3.38
N ARG A 59 -4.27 -3.57 3.04
CA ARG A 59 -3.14 -2.63 3.07
C ARG A 59 -2.51 -2.55 4.47
N LEU A 60 -3.31 -2.49 5.53
CA LEU A 60 -2.82 -2.43 6.91
C LEU A 60 -2.12 -3.73 7.34
N ASP A 61 -2.65 -4.89 6.98
CA ASP A 61 -1.99 -6.18 7.23
C ASP A 61 -0.60 -6.25 6.58
N ILE A 62 -0.51 -5.85 5.30
CA ILE A 62 0.75 -5.81 4.57
C ILE A 62 1.76 -4.88 5.27
N VAL A 63 1.32 -3.69 5.70
CA VAL A 63 2.17 -2.76 6.46
C VAL A 63 2.74 -3.42 7.71
N VAL A 64 1.90 -4.12 8.49
CA VAL A 64 2.34 -4.85 9.69
C VAL A 64 3.39 -5.91 9.33
N ARG A 65 3.17 -6.67 8.25
CA ARG A 65 4.12 -7.69 7.77
C ARG A 65 5.44 -7.09 7.33
N ILE A 66 5.42 -5.97 6.60
CA ILE A 66 6.62 -5.21 6.24
C ILE A 66 7.37 -4.81 7.50
N TYR A 67 6.73 -4.10 8.44
CA TYR A 67 7.45 -3.57 9.62
C TYR A 67 7.98 -4.66 10.57
N ARG A 68 7.35 -5.83 10.61
CA ARG A 68 7.79 -7.01 11.38
C ARG A 68 8.81 -7.88 10.67
N HIS A 69 9.17 -7.55 9.43
CA HIS A 69 10.10 -8.37 8.65
C HIS A 69 11.49 -8.42 9.31
N PRO A 70 12.08 -9.62 9.53
CA PRO A 70 13.35 -9.76 10.24
C PRO A 70 14.53 -9.01 9.61
N TRP A 71 14.49 -8.79 8.29
CA TRP A 71 15.51 -8.02 7.56
C TRP A 71 15.71 -6.61 8.13
N TRP A 72 14.70 -5.99 8.74
CA TRP A 72 14.90 -4.68 9.36
C TRP A 72 15.94 -4.68 10.48
N GLU A 73 16.20 -5.84 11.09
CA GLU A 73 17.22 -5.99 12.11
C GLU A 73 18.64 -5.96 11.53
N THR A 74 18.82 -6.25 10.23
CA THR A 74 20.12 -6.23 9.55
C THR A 74 20.51 -4.84 9.05
N VAL A 75 19.54 -3.93 8.92
CA VAL A 75 19.73 -2.56 8.38
C VAL A 75 19.37 -1.45 9.36
N LYS A 76 19.36 -1.72 10.68
CA LYS A 76 18.87 -0.77 11.72
C LYS A 76 19.44 0.64 11.60
N GLU A 77 20.75 0.76 11.47
CA GLU A 77 21.47 2.05 11.38
C GLU A 77 21.12 2.84 10.12
N THR A 78 20.64 2.16 9.07
CA THR A 78 20.29 2.78 7.79
C THR A 78 18.84 2.52 7.37
N ARG A 79 17.96 2.31 8.37
CA ARG A 79 16.57 1.88 8.14
C ARG A 79 15.82 2.80 7.19
N HIS A 80 16.02 4.11 7.32
CA HIS A 80 15.35 5.07 6.43
C HIS A 80 15.84 4.94 4.99
N GLN A 81 17.15 4.87 4.74
CA GLN A 81 17.67 4.68 3.38
C GLN A 81 17.25 3.34 2.79
N ALA A 82 17.20 2.28 3.61
CA ALA A 82 16.71 0.96 3.24
C ALA A 82 15.22 0.97 2.85
N ASP A 83 14.36 1.69 3.59
CA ASP A 83 12.94 1.84 3.22
C ASP A 83 12.73 2.64 1.93
N MET A 84 13.56 3.66 1.69
CA MET A 84 13.53 4.40 0.43
C MET A 84 13.99 3.53 -0.75
N ALA A 85 15.03 2.70 -0.56
CA ALA A 85 15.48 1.74 -1.57
C ALA A 85 14.41 0.68 -1.86
N LEU A 86 13.78 0.12 -0.82
CA LEU A 86 12.66 -0.81 -0.95
C LEU A 86 11.48 -0.20 -1.72
N LEU A 87 11.14 1.06 -1.42
CA LEU A 87 10.09 1.78 -2.15
C LEU A 87 10.45 1.98 -3.63
N ALA A 88 11.69 2.35 -3.94
CA ALA A 88 12.15 2.51 -5.31
C ALA A 88 12.09 1.19 -6.09
N ALA A 89 12.65 0.11 -5.52
CA ALA A 89 12.63 -1.23 -6.11
C ALA A 89 11.20 -1.74 -6.36
N ALA A 90 10.29 -1.51 -5.41
CA ALA A 90 8.89 -1.89 -5.56
C ALA A 90 8.18 -1.13 -6.70
N LYS A 91 8.46 0.17 -6.86
CA LYS A 91 7.92 0.95 -7.99
C LYS A 91 8.43 0.45 -9.34
N GLU A 92 9.71 0.12 -9.44
CA GLU A 92 10.30 -0.45 -10.64
C GLU A 92 9.75 -1.84 -10.96
N ALA A 93 9.53 -2.68 -9.94
CA ALA A 93 8.89 -3.98 -10.10
C ALA A 93 7.45 -3.84 -10.61
N LEU A 94 6.67 -2.90 -10.07
CA LEU A 94 5.30 -2.64 -10.49
C LEU A 94 5.23 -2.16 -11.95
N ALA A 95 6.07 -1.19 -12.33
CA ALA A 95 6.13 -0.68 -13.70
C ALA A 95 6.46 -1.76 -14.74
N ARG A 96 7.28 -2.75 -14.37
CA ARG A 96 7.60 -3.91 -15.22
C ARG A 96 6.45 -4.91 -15.37
N GLN A 97 5.52 -4.96 -14.41
CA GLN A 97 4.34 -5.83 -14.49
C GLN A 97 3.24 -5.23 -15.39
N GLU A 98 3.27 -3.92 -15.57
CA GLU A 98 2.30 -3.16 -16.38
C GLU A 98 2.75 -2.95 -17.85
N SER A 99 4.00 -3.30 -18.18
CA SER A 99 4.59 -3.18 -19.53
C SER A 99 4.45 -4.47 -20.33
#